data_AF-A0A6V7Y2T0-F1
#
_entry.id   AF-A0A6V7Y2T0-F1
#
_cell.length_a   1.000
_cell.length_b   1.000
_cell.length_c   1.000
_cell.angle_alpha   90.00
_cell.angle_beta   90.00
_cell.angle_gamma   90.00
#
_symmetry.space_group_name_H-M   'P 1'
#
loop_
_entity.id
_entity.type
_entity.pdbx_description
1 polymer ?
#
loop_
_entity_poly.entity_id
_entity_poly.type
_entity_poly.pdbx_seq_one_letter_code
_entity_poly.pdbx_strand_id
1 'polypeptide(L)'
;MYNNYYETSILEESLVNRNKKELLKENIENYKNKLLSSYWTEINLIGYKIELLEKQKVEYPKELKDRIIYIGNKISRNIEGNKRNCFNCGVKNVSLWDKYLKEHYLCHVCCNYKRRYAKFRSEEMWFKIYKPIHQDVNCYICGATKTSRWRRHSISEHYLCNACGLKQQRINKKHHKNQKENDSIKI
;
A
#
# COMPACT_ATOMS: atom_id res chain seq x y z
N MET A 1 12.75 50.05 6.50
CA MET A 1 12.52 49.00 5.48
C MET A 1 12.68 47.59 6.08
N TYR A 2 11.96 47.25 7.16
CA TYR A 2 12.13 45.94 7.85
C TYR A 2 10.81 45.16 8.11
N ASN A 3 9.66 45.73 7.73
CA ASN A 3 8.35 45.11 8.02
C ASN A 3 7.83 44.17 6.93
N ASN A 4 8.34 44.25 5.70
CA ASN A 4 7.76 43.50 4.58
C ASN A 4 8.22 42.03 4.54
N TYR A 5 9.44 41.73 5.03
CA TYR A 5 10.04 40.39 4.95
C TYR A 5 9.45 39.39 5.96
N TYR A 6 9.06 39.90 7.13
CA TYR A 6 8.46 39.09 8.21
C TYR A 6 6.99 38.77 7.91
N GLU A 7 6.28 39.71 7.30
CA GLU A 7 4.87 39.56 6.93
C GLU A 7 4.71 38.58 5.74
N THR A 8 5.63 38.62 4.77
CA THR A 8 5.67 37.63 3.67
C THR A 8 6.00 36.23 4.16
N SER A 9 6.92 36.05 5.11
CA SER A 9 7.25 34.71 5.63
C SER A 9 6.09 34.09 6.42
N ILE A 10 5.37 34.90 7.21
CA ILE A 10 4.17 34.46 7.94
C ILE A 10 3.05 34.10 6.97
N LEU A 11 2.86 34.89 5.90
CA LEU A 11 1.86 34.59 4.86
C LEU A 11 2.20 33.31 4.10
N GLU A 12 3.46 33.09 3.71
CA GLU A 12 3.92 31.85 3.08
C GLU A 12 3.75 30.63 3.99
N GLU A 13 4.11 30.74 5.27
CA GLU A 13 3.93 29.66 6.25
C GLU A 13 2.44 29.34 6.48
N SER A 14 1.57 30.37 6.45
CA SER A 14 0.11 30.20 6.53
C SER A 14 -0.49 29.53 5.29
N LEU A 15 0.06 29.79 4.11
CA LEU A 15 -0.36 29.20 2.83
C LEU A 15 0.11 27.74 2.73
N VAL A 16 1.35 27.46 3.13
CA VAL A 16 1.89 26.09 3.22
C VAL A 16 1.08 25.25 4.21
N ASN A 17 0.70 25.82 5.35
CA ASN A 17 -0.14 25.13 6.33
C ASN A 17 -1.58 24.90 5.82
N ARG A 18 -2.16 25.84 5.08
CA ARG A 18 -3.46 25.65 4.41
C ARG A 18 -3.40 24.55 3.35
N ASN A 19 -2.39 24.59 2.48
CA ASN A 19 -2.19 23.59 1.43
C ASN A 19 -1.95 22.18 2.01
N LYS A 20 -1.17 22.06 3.10
CA LYS A 20 -1.01 20.80 3.83
C LYS A 20 -2.33 20.31 4.43
N LYS A 21 -3.17 21.22 4.94
CA LYS A 21 -4.48 20.88 5.53
C LYS A 21 -5.48 20.44 4.46
N GLU A 22 -5.48 21.08 3.28
CA GLU A 22 -6.30 20.67 2.14
C GLU A 22 -5.84 19.32 1.56
N LEU A 23 -4.54 19.13 1.36
CA LEU A 23 -3.98 17.85 0.92
C LEU A 23 -4.29 16.73 1.94
N LEU A 24 -4.26 17.02 3.24
CA LEU A 24 -4.65 16.06 4.27
C LEU A 24 -6.16 15.74 4.20
N LYS A 25 -7.02 16.74 4.00
CA LYS A 25 -8.46 16.55 3.82
C LYS A 25 -8.75 15.72 2.58
N GLU A 26 -8.12 16.04 1.45
CA GLU A 26 -8.29 15.34 0.18
C GLU A 26 -7.79 13.91 0.28
N ASN A 27 -6.66 13.68 0.96
CA ASN A 27 -6.20 12.33 1.28
C ASN A 27 -7.19 11.58 2.18
N ILE A 28 -7.69 12.20 3.25
CA ILE A 28 -8.71 11.59 4.13
C ILE A 28 -9.95 11.22 3.32
N GLU A 29 -10.42 12.09 2.43
CA GLU A 29 -11.60 11.87 1.62
C GLU A 29 -11.37 10.76 0.58
N ASN A 30 -10.20 10.74 -0.05
CA ASN A 30 -9.81 9.68 -0.98
C ASN A 30 -9.66 8.32 -0.25
N TYR A 31 -9.14 8.32 0.98
CA TYR A 31 -9.12 7.12 1.84
C TYR A 31 -10.52 6.67 2.23
N LYS A 32 -11.41 7.58 2.66
CA LYS A 32 -12.81 7.28 2.97
C LYS A 32 -13.50 6.67 1.76
N ASN A 33 -13.39 7.29 0.59
CA ASN A 33 -13.99 6.81 -0.65
C ASN A 33 -13.48 5.43 -1.05
N LYS A 34 -12.18 5.17 -0.92
CA LYS A 34 -11.59 3.86 -1.22
C LYS A 34 -12.02 2.78 -0.22
N LEU A 35 -12.09 3.11 1.08
CA LEU A 35 -12.47 2.20 2.17
C LEU A 35 -13.95 1.85 2.14
N LEU A 36 -14.78 2.85 1.85
CA LEU A 36 -16.23 2.71 1.78
C LEU A 36 -16.63 2.01 0.50
N SER A 37 -15.93 2.21 -0.63
CA SER A 37 -16.31 1.61 -1.93
C SER A 37 -16.55 0.09 -1.90
N SER A 38 -15.78 -0.67 -1.11
CA SER A 38 -15.93 -2.13 -1.03
C SER A 38 -17.15 -2.58 -0.22
N TYR A 39 -17.71 -1.72 0.62
CA TYR A 39 -18.89 -1.99 1.44
C TYR A 39 -20.05 -1.04 1.12
N TRP A 40 -19.88 -0.11 0.18
CA TRP A 40 -20.80 1.01 -0.02
C TRP A 40 -22.19 0.53 -0.45
N THR A 41 -22.23 -0.39 -1.41
CA THR A 41 -23.46 -1.05 -1.84
C THR A 41 -24.15 -1.77 -0.69
N GLU A 42 -23.38 -2.46 0.15
CA GLU A 42 -23.91 -3.22 1.27
C GLU A 42 -24.43 -2.32 2.41
N ILE A 43 -23.73 -1.23 2.70
CA ILE A 43 -24.14 -0.20 3.67
C ILE A 43 -25.42 0.49 3.18
N ASN A 44 -25.52 0.83 1.89
CA ASN A 44 -26.70 1.46 1.32
C ASN A 44 -27.93 0.52 1.38
N LEU A 45 -27.75 -0.77 1.06
CA LEU A 45 -28.82 -1.77 1.15
C LEU A 45 -29.30 -1.97 2.61
N ILE A 46 -28.37 -1.95 3.57
CA ILE A 46 -28.71 -2.00 4.99
C ILE A 46 -29.49 -0.75 5.40
N GLY A 47 -29.04 0.44 4.99
CA GLY A 47 -29.74 1.70 5.24
C GLY A 47 -31.17 1.69 4.69
N TYR A 48 -31.35 1.28 3.43
CA TYR A 48 -32.67 1.13 2.83
C TYR A 48 -33.57 0.14 3.59
N LYS A 49 -33.02 -0.99 4.03
CA LYS A 49 -33.76 -2.00 4.80
C LYS A 49 -34.17 -1.49 6.18
N ILE A 50 -33.34 -0.67 6.83
CA ILE A 50 -33.68 0.00 8.10
C ILE A 50 -34.84 0.97 7.88
N GLU A 51 -34.77 1.86 6.88
CA GLU A 51 -35.84 2.83 6.58
C GLU A 51 -37.20 2.16 6.33
N LEU A 52 -37.21 1.03 5.61
CA LEU A 52 -38.44 0.26 5.39
C LEU A 52 -39.02 -0.33 6.68
N LEU A 53 -38.17 -0.89 7.54
CA LEU A 53 -38.59 -1.48 8.80
C LEU A 53 -39.10 -0.41 9.79
N GLU A 54 -38.47 0.76 9.81
CA GLU A 54 -38.93 1.92 10.59
C GLU A 54 -40.31 2.41 10.12
N LYS A 55 -40.53 2.52 8.81
CA LYS A 55 -41.85 2.87 8.23
C LYS A 55 -42.94 1.89 8.64
N GLN A 56 -42.59 0.61 8.76
CA GLN A 56 -43.50 -0.46 9.16
C GLN A 56 -43.64 -0.59 10.69
N LYS A 57 -42.85 0.16 11.48
CA LYS A 57 -42.74 0.03 12.95
C LYS A 57 -42.44 -1.41 13.40
N VAL A 58 -41.68 -2.14 12.60
CA VAL A 58 -41.30 -3.54 12.86
C VAL A 58 -39.96 -3.57 13.57
N GLU A 59 -39.82 -4.41 14.58
CA GLU A 59 -38.53 -4.61 15.25
C GLU A 59 -37.50 -5.19 14.28
N TYR A 60 -36.26 -4.70 14.33
CA TYR A 60 -35.20 -5.19 13.47
C TYR A 60 -34.91 -6.68 13.68
N PRO A 61 -34.92 -7.49 12.61
CA PRO A 61 -34.56 -8.89 12.70
C PRO A 61 -33.15 -9.07 13.28
N LYS A 62 -32.96 -10.11 14.09
CA LYS A 62 -31.66 -10.46 14.67
C LYS A 62 -30.55 -10.54 13.62
N GLU A 63 -30.84 -11.15 12.47
CA GLU A 63 -29.91 -11.27 11.34
C GLU A 63 -29.43 -9.91 10.81
N LEU A 64 -30.31 -8.90 10.78
CA LEU A 64 -29.94 -7.54 10.38
C LEU A 64 -29.03 -6.89 11.42
N LYS A 65 -29.36 -7.03 12.72
CA LYS A 65 -28.53 -6.56 13.84
C LYS A 65 -27.13 -7.19 13.78
N ASP A 66 -27.05 -8.51 13.58
CA ASP A 66 -25.80 -9.26 13.47
C ASP A 66 -24.97 -8.83 12.26
N ARG A 67 -25.61 -8.58 11.11
CA ARG A 67 -24.92 -8.13 9.89
C ARG A 67 -24.34 -6.73 10.04
N ILE A 68 -25.06 -5.80 10.68
CA ILE A 68 -24.57 -4.46 11.00
C ILE A 68 -23.31 -4.55 11.86
N ILE A 69 -23.34 -5.36 12.93
CA ILE A 69 -22.19 -5.57 13.82
C ILE A 69 -21.01 -6.16 13.05
N TYR A 70 -21.23 -7.14 12.19
CA TYR A 70 -20.17 -7.75 11.38
C TYR A 70 -19.48 -6.73 10.46
N ILE A 71 -20.25 -5.93 9.73
CA ILE A 71 -19.72 -4.92 8.81
C ILE A 71 -19.00 -3.82 9.61
N GLY A 72 -19.59 -3.37 10.72
CA GLY A 72 -18.94 -2.41 11.62
C GLY A 72 -17.58 -2.92 12.10
N ASN A 73 -17.49 -4.17 12.54
CA ASN A 73 -16.22 -4.79 12.93
C ASN A 73 -15.21 -4.89 11.78
N LYS A 74 -15.66 -5.18 10.54
CA LYS A 74 -14.80 -5.21 9.36
C LYS A 74 -14.26 -3.83 9.00
N ILE A 75 -15.11 -2.81 9.06
CA ILE A 75 -14.72 -1.41 8.80
C ILE A 75 -13.73 -0.95 9.88
N SER A 76 -14.03 -1.15 11.17
CA SER A 76 -13.15 -0.79 12.27
C SER A 76 -11.77 -1.44 12.16
N ARG A 77 -11.70 -2.75 11.87
CA ARG A 77 -10.42 -3.43 11.64
C ARG A 77 -9.63 -2.86 10.47
N ASN A 78 -10.31 -2.44 9.39
CA ASN A 78 -9.64 -1.78 8.27
C ASN A 78 -9.15 -0.37 8.63
N ILE A 79 -9.93 0.40 9.39
CA ILE A 79 -9.54 1.72 9.89
C ILE A 79 -8.31 1.60 10.81
N GLU A 80 -8.35 0.67 11.76
CA GLU A 80 -7.21 0.37 12.64
C GLU A 80 -6.00 -0.12 11.85
N GLY A 81 -6.22 -0.94 10.81
CA GLY A 81 -5.21 -1.39 9.87
C GLY A 81 -4.54 -0.24 9.11
N ASN A 82 -5.31 0.77 8.73
CA ASN A 82 -4.82 1.94 8.00
C ASN A 82 -4.14 2.98 8.90
N LYS A 83 -4.40 2.95 10.22
CA LYS A 83 -3.61 3.71 11.19
C LYS A 83 -2.22 3.12 11.39
N ARG A 84 -1.96 1.89 10.95
CA ARG A 84 -0.65 1.23 11.12
C ARG A 84 0.38 1.95 10.25
N ASN A 85 1.45 2.38 10.89
CA ASN A 85 2.71 2.69 10.25
C ASN A 85 3.71 1.57 10.59
N CYS A 86 4.56 1.23 9.62
CA CYS A 86 5.65 0.31 9.90
C CYS A 86 6.60 0.95 10.91
N PHE A 87 6.80 0.30 12.05
CA PHE A 87 7.69 0.76 13.11
C PHE A 87 9.12 1.01 12.62
N ASN A 88 9.58 0.21 11.65
CA ASN A 88 10.94 0.33 11.13
C ASN A 88 11.07 1.39 10.01
N CYS A 89 10.14 1.44 9.05
CA CYS A 89 10.32 2.27 7.84
C CYS A 89 9.20 3.29 7.59
N GLY A 90 8.28 3.46 8.54
CA GLY A 90 7.22 4.48 8.50
C GLY A 90 6.14 4.31 7.43
N VAL A 91 6.25 3.32 6.52
CA VAL A 91 5.27 3.13 5.44
C VAL A 91 3.87 2.93 6.01
N LYS A 92 2.88 3.61 5.44
CA LYS A 92 1.46 3.58 5.86
C LYS A 92 0.58 2.75 4.94
N ASN A 93 1.01 2.54 3.70
CA ASN A 93 0.26 1.81 2.68
C ASN A 93 0.99 0.54 2.28
N VAL A 94 0.65 -0.57 2.91
CA VAL A 94 1.12 -1.90 2.51
C VAL A 94 -0.03 -2.89 2.54
N SER A 95 -0.03 -3.83 1.60
CA SER A 95 -1.05 -4.87 1.50
C SER A 95 -0.94 -5.95 2.57
N LEU A 96 0.22 -6.07 3.22
CA LEU A 96 0.51 -7.10 4.21
C LEU A 96 1.25 -6.51 5.42
N TRP A 97 0.66 -6.74 6.60
CA TRP A 97 1.13 -6.26 7.90
C TRP A 97 1.44 -7.42 8.83
N ASP A 98 2.58 -7.33 9.52
CA ASP A 98 3.00 -8.25 10.57
C ASP A 98 2.91 -7.55 11.93
N LYS A 99 2.32 -8.20 12.95
CA LYS A 99 2.26 -7.65 14.32
C LYS A 99 3.65 -7.64 14.95
N TYR A 100 4.00 -6.55 15.62
CA TYR A 100 5.29 -6.38 16.28
C TYR A 100 5.09 -5.75 17.66
N LEU A 101 5.44 -6.44 18.75
CA LEU A 101 5.12 -5.98 20.12
C LEU A 101 3.60 -5.74 20.31
N LYS A 102 3.21 -5.15 21.46
CA LYS A 102 1.80 -5.02 21.85
C LYS A 102 1.01 -4.07 20.93
N GLU A 103 1.66 -3.02 20.40
CA GLU A 103 1.00 -1.94 19.64
C GLU A 103 1.75 -1.51 18.36
N HIS A 104 2.82 -2.22 17.99
CA HIS A 104 3.58 -1.86 16.80
C HIS A 104 3.33 -2.86 15.66
N TYR A 105 3.64 -2.44 14.45
CA TYR A 105 3.48 -3.25 13.26
C TYR A 105 4.71 -3.10 12.37
N LEU A 106 5.05 -4.14 11.64
CA LEU A 106 6.05 -4.10 10.59
C LEU A 106 5.36 -4.36 9.26
N CYS A 107 5.77 -3.65 8.21
CA CYS A 107 5.43 -4.09 6.86
C CYS A 107 6.14 -5.41 6.57
N HIS A 108 5.57 -6.21 5.67
CA HIS A 108 6.09 -7.54 5.36
C HIS A 108 7.58 -7.56 4.99
N VAL A 109 8.06 -6.53 4.29
CA VAL A 109 9.48 -6.40 3.92
C VAL A 109 10.36 -6.19 5.15
N CYS A 110 9.96 -5.34 6.10
CA CYS A 110 10.72 -5.11 7.33
C CYS A 110 10.66 -6.30 8.29
N CYS A 111 9.51 -6.99 8.36
CA CYS A 111 9.37 -8.21 9.15
C CYS A 111 10.34 -9.30 8.68
N ASN A 112 10.34 -9.61 7.37
CA ASN A 112 11.23 -10.62 6.81
C ASN A 112 12.70 -10.27 6.96
N TYR A 113 13.06 -8.99 6.81
CA TYR A 113 14.44 -8.55 7.02
C TYR A 113 14.87 -8.77 8.48
N LYS A 114 14.05 -8.33 9.45
CA LYS A 114 14.35 -8.54 10.88
C LYS A 114 14.44 -10.02 11.23
N ARG A 115 13.55 -10.86 10.69
CA ARG A 115 13.58 -12.31 10.90
C ARG A 115 14.88 -12.94 10.36
N ARG A 116 15.36 -12.48 9.19
CA ARG A 116 16.54 -13.03 8.53
C ARG A 116 17.86 -12.59 9.15
N TYR A 117 17.96 -11.32 9.54
CA TYR A 117 19.24 -10.71 9.96
C TYR A 117 19.29 -10.34 11.44
N ALA A 118 18.22 -10.62 12.19
CA ALA A 118 18.03 -10.22 13.59
C ALA A 118 18.12 -8.69 13.85
N LYS A 119 18.26 -7.86 12.81
CA LYS A 119 18.42 -6.40 12.89
C LYS A 119 17.39 -5.66 12.04
N PHE A 120 17.21 -4.37 12.34
CA PHE A 120 16.35 -3.50 11.55
C PHE A 120 17.04 -3.05 10.26
N ARG A 121 16.25 -2.68 9.24
CA ARG A 121 16.80 -2.06 8.02
C ARG A 121 17.26 -0.65 8.36
N SER A 122 18.48 -0.29 7.96
CA SER A 122 18.98 1.08 8.11
C SER A 122 18.18 2.06 7.25
N GLU A 123 18.27 3.35 7.61
CA GLU A 123 17.62 4.44 6.89
C GLU A 123 18.01 4.49 5.41
N GLU A 124 19.32 4.44 5.15
CA GLU A 124 19.88 4.35 3.80
C GLU A 124 19.28 3.21 2.97
N MET A 125 19.04 2.05 3.60
CA MET A 125 18.55 0.87 2.91
C MET A 125 17.08 0.98 2.54
N TRP A 126 16.25 1.74 3.28
CA TRP A 126 14.86 1.95 2.90
C TRP A 126 14.66 3.17 1.99
N PHE A 127 15.45 4.24 2.12
CA PHE A 127 15.44 5.36 1.16
C PHE A 127 15.75 4.91 -0.28
N LYS A 128 16.69 3.96 -0.48
CA LYS A 128 16.97 3.37 -1.80
C LYS A 128 15.80 2.57 -2.41
N ILE A 129 14.87 2.07 -1.59
CA ILE A 129 13.72 1.28 -2.05
C ILE A 129 12.46 2.13 -2.23
N TYR A 130 12.31 3.20 -1.43
CA TYR A 130 11.13 4.05 -1.40
C TYR A 130 11.28 5.40 -2.13
N LYS A 131 12.45 5.71 -2.72
CA LYS A 131 12.53 6.77 -3.74
C LYS A 131 11.43 6.47 -4.77
N PRO A 132 10.58 7.43 -5.18
CA PRO A 132 9.60 7.18 -6.22
C PRO A 132 10.38 6.76 -7.47
N ILE A 133 10.44 5.46 -7.71
CA ILE A 133 11.10 4.86 -8.89
C ILE A 133 10.38 5.34 -10.17
N HIS A 134 9.22 5.98 -10.04
CA HIS A 134 8.26 6.15 -11.12
C HIS A 134 8.41 7.40 -11.97
N GLN A 135 9.25 8.37 -11.61
CA GLN A 135 9.31 9.60 -12.42
C GLN A 135 10.11 9.44 -13.72
N ASP A 136 11.12 8.57 -13.77
CA ASP A 136 11.99 8.45 -14.96
C ASP A 136 12.41 7.01 -15.32
N VAL A 137 11.71 5.99 -14.82
CA VAL A 137 12.11 4.59 -15.06
C VAL A 137 11.39 4.01 -16.27
N ASN A 138 12.21 3.56 -17.22
CA ASN A 138 11.79 2.87 -18.43
C ASN A 138 12.27 1.43 -18.40
N CYS A 139 11.47 0.51 -18.95
CA CYS A 139 11.91 -0.86 -19.09
C CYS A 139 13.14 -0.93 -20.01
N TYR A 140 14.23 -1.52 -19.53
CA TYR A 140 15.45 -1.68 -20.33
C TYR A 140 15.27 -2.50 -21.62
N ILE A 141 14.28 -3.41 -21.65
CA ILE A 141 14.04 -4.28 -22.81
C ILE A 141 13.07 -3.65 -23.81
N CYS A 142 12.00 -3.00 -23.36
CA CYS A 142 10.93 -2.53 -24.25
C CYS A 142 10.63 -1.03 -24.15
N GLY A 143 11.38 -0.28 -23.34
CA GLY A 143 11.19 1.16 -23.14
C GLY A 143 9.91 1.55 -22.39
N ALA A 144 9.05 0.60 -22.01
CA ALA A 144 7.77 0.90 -21.38
C ALA A 144 7.94 1.76 -20.11
N THR A 145 7.20 2.86 -20.04
CA THR A 145 7.20 3.83 -18.93
C THR A 145 6.10 3.54 -17.89
N LYS A 146 5.17 2.64 -18.22
CA LYS A 146 4.07 2.19 -17.35
C LYS A 146 4.02 0.66 -17.30
N THR A 147 3.76 0.12 -16.11
CA THR A 147 3.65 -1.34 -15.87
C THR A 147 2.91 -1.59 -14.56
N SER A 148 2.25 -2.75 -14.43
CA SER A 148 1.55 -3.14 -13.19
C SER A 148 2.50 -3.41 -12.02
N ARG A 149 3.73 -3.83 -12.32
CA ARG A 149 4.81 -4.04 -11.34
C ARG A 149 6.17 -3.88 -12.02
N TRP A 150 7.09 -3.20 -11.36
CA TRP A 150 8.50 -3.17 -11.79
C TRP A 150 9.24 -4.39 -11.25
N ARG A 151 10.11 -4.95 -12.09
CA ARG A 151 11.03 -6.05 -11.77
C ARG A 151 12.47 -5.56 -11.93
N ARG A 152 13.42 -6.27 -11.33
CA ARG A 152 14.86 -6.03 -11.54
C ARG A 152 15.42 -7.07 -12.48
N HIS A 153 16.31 -6.67 -13.37
CA HIS A 153 17.10 -7.60 -14.18
C HIS A 153 18.00 -8.44 -13.27
N SER A 154 18.27 -9.70 -13.64
CA SER A 154 18.99 -10.64 -12.77
C SER A 154 20.50 -10.40 -12.69
N ILE A 155 21.03 -9.49 -13.51
CA ILE A 155 22.48 -9.28 -13.71
C ILE A 155 22.79 -7.77 -13.66
N SER A 156 22.12 -6.97 -14.49
CA SER A 156 22.22 -5.51 -14.40
C SER A 156 21.29 -4.93 -13.33
N GLU A 157 21.62 -3.72 -12.86
CA GLU A 157 20.75 -2.94 -11.96
C GLU A 157 19.53 -2.33 -12.68
N HIS A 158 19.32 -2.68 -13.97
CA HIS A 158 18.27 -2.13 -14.79
C HIS A 158 16.87 -2.62 -14.39
N TYR A 159 15.89 -1.75 -14.61
CA TYR A 159 14.49 -2.04 -14.34
C TYR A 159 13.81 -2.68 -15.56
N LEU A 160 12.91 -3.62 -15.27
CA LEU A 160 12.10 -4.31 -16.27
C LEU A 160 10.62 -4.12 -15.96
N CYS A 161 9.80 -4.01 -16.99
CA CYS A 161 8.36 -4.11 -16.84
C CYS A 161 7.96 -5.54 -16.40
N ASN A 162 6.73 -5.72 -15.94
CA ASN A 162 6.27 -6.99 -15.38
C ASN A 162 6.36 -8.12 -16.42
N ALA A 163 5.98 -7.83 -17.67
CA ALA A 163 6.00 -8.79 -18.77
C ALA A 163 7.44 -9.21 -19.13
N CYS A 164 8.35 -8.25 -19.32
CA CYS A 164 9.76 -8.50 -19.66
C CYS A 164 10.49 -9.30 -18.57
N GLY A 165 10.30 -8.93 -17.30
CA GLY A 165 10.94 -9.65 -16.20
C GLY A 165 10.41 -11.08 -16.03
N LEU A 166 9.11 -11.32 -16.26
CA LEU A 166 8.56 -12.69 -16.25
C LEU A 166 9.09 -13.54 -17.42
N LYS A 167 9.21 -12.95 -18.61
CA LYS A 167 9.80 -13.62 -19.79
C LYS A 167 11.23 -14.05 -19.49
N GLN A 168 12.05 -13.15 -18.95
CA GLN A 168 13.43 -13.45 -18.58
C GLN A 168 13.52 -14.58 -17.54
N GLN A 169 12.70 -14.54 -16.49
CA GLN A 169 12.68 -15.60 -15.48
C GLN A 169 12.36 -16.98 -16.07
N ARG A 170 11.42 -17.04 -17.03
CA ARG A 170 11.09 -18.31 -17.71
C ARG A 170 12.24 -18.81 -18.58
N ILE A 171 12.92 -17.92 -19.31
CA ILE A 171 14.08 -18.24 -20.14
C ILE A 171 15.22 -18.79 -19.27
N ASN A 172 15.58 -18.09 -18.19
CA ASN A 172 16.64 -18.52 -17.28
C ASN A 172 16.33 -19.88 -16.63
N LYS A 173 15.06 -20.13 -16.27
CA LYS A 173 14.63 -21.44 -15.76
C LYS A 173 14.80 -22.56 -16.79
N LYS A 174 14.51 -22.32 -18.07
CA LYS A 174 14.73 -23.29 -19.15
C LYS A 174 16.21 -23.58 -19.36
N HIS A 175 17.06 -22.55 -19.38
CA HIS A 175 18.52 -22.75 -19.48
C HIS A 175 19.08 -23.58 -18.33
N HIS A 176 18.68 -23.30 -17.08
CA HIS A 176 19.13 -24.10 -15.94
C HIS A 176 18.61 -25.54 -15.96
N LYS A 177 17.41 -25.79 -16.51
CA LYS A 177 16.87 -27.15 -16.64
C LYS A 177 17.67 -27.95 -17.68
N ASN A 178 17.92 -27.36 -18.84
CA ASN A 178 18.67 -28.01 -19.92
C ASN A 178 20.14 -28.27 -19.54
N GLN A 179 20.76 -27.39 -18.75
CA GLN A 179 22.12 -27.63 -18.23
C GLN A 179 22.18 -28.84 -17.30
N LYS A 180 21.24 -28.96 -16.35
CA LYS A 180 21.19 -30.12 -15.44
C LYS A 180 20.92 -31.43 -16.17
N GLU A 181 20.07 -31.41 -17.20
CA GLU A 181 19.81 -32.59 -18.03
C GLU A 181 21.06 -33.00 -18.82
N ASN A 182 21.79 -32.05 -19.40
CA ASN A 182 23.03 -32.34 -20.13
C ASN A 182 24.17 -32.84 -19.23
N ASP A 183 24.26 -32.36 -17.99
CA ASP A 183 25.26 -32.84 -17.02
C ASP A 183 24.92 -34.25 -16.48
N SER A 184 23.64 -34.64 -16.49
CA SER A 184 23.19 -35.96 -16.06
C SER A 184 23.34 -37.06 -17.13
N ILE A 185 23.61 -36.68 -18.38
CA ILE A 185 23.81 -37.60 -19.52
C ILE A 185 25.30 -37.91 -19.75
N LYS A 186 26.22 -37.24 -19.04
CA LYS A 186 27.68 -37.43 -19.15
C LYS A 186 28.27 -38.44 -18.14
N ILE A 187 27.51 -39.46 -17.74
CA ILE A 187 28.02 -40.59 -16.93
C ILE A 187 28.06 -41.84 -17.81
#